data_AF-A0A6J8AMF5-F1
#
_entry.id   AF-A0A6J8AMF5-F1
#
_cell.length_a   1.000
_cell.length_b   1.000
_cell.length_c   1.000
_cell.angle_alpha   90.00
_cell.angle_beta   90.00
_cell.angle_gamma   90.00
#
_symmetry.space_group_name_H-M   'P 1'
#
loop_
_entity.id
_entity.type
_entity.pdbx_description
1 polymer ?
#
loop_
_entity_poly.entity_id
_entity_poly.type
_entity_poly.pdbx_seq_one_letter_code
_entity_poly.pdbx_strand_id
1 'polypeptide(L)'
;MDVIEFASLIERLEYFSDWYHAKRAFSICLKLKDTLRSQNKSKTYEDRYVKLKQTSSLYKLDPFLDSDGIIRVGGRIRRAEYNSAVKHPVIIPRNSHVTELIIRHFHEKAEHQGRGMTINEIRANGFWIIGCSTAVSKYLSTCVICRKQRSHTQEQKMADLPIDRLHQVPPFTYSGVDLFGPWYIKEGRKELKRYGVLFTCLSCRGVHTETANSLDTSSFINALRRFIATRGPVRHLRSDRGSNFVGAEREL
;
A
#
# COMPACT_ATOMS: atom_id res chain seq x y z
N MET A 1 16.47 -11.89 16.02
CA MET A 1 16.00 -10.62 16.60
C MET A 1 15.39 -10.99 17.93
N ASP A 2 16.14 -10.77 19.00
CA ASP A 2 15.72 -11.16 20.34
C ASP A 2 14.54 -10.29 20.79
N VAL A 3 13.48 -10.95 21.25
CA VAL A 3 12.30 -10.29 21.81
C VAL A 3 12.65 -9.90 23.24
N ILE A 4 12.78 -8.61 23.51
CA ILE A 4 12.97 -8.11 24.88
C ILE A 4 11.62 -8.24 25.60
N GLU A 5 11.50 -9.23 26.49
CA GLU A 5 10.39 -9.34 27.43
C GLU A 5 10.62 -8.41 28.62
N PHE A 6 9.61 -7.59 28.94
CA PHE A 6 9.62 -6.72 30.11
C PHE A 6 8.68 -7.33 31.16
N ALA A 7 9.19 -7.55 32.37
CA ALA A 7 8.47 -8.22 33.45
C ALA A 7 7.40 -7.32 34.09
N SER A 8 7.50 -5.99 33.90
CA SER A 8 6.50 -5.06 34.38
C SER A 8 6.25 -3.87 33.44
N LEU A 9 5.09 -3.24 33.61
CA LEU A 9 4.75 -1.99 32.91
C LEU A 9 5.76 -0.88 33.21
N ILE A 10 6.38 -0.89 34.39
CA ILE A 10 7.37 0.09 34.83
C ILE A 10 8.66 -0.04 34.00
N GLU A 11 9.15 -1.26 33.78
CA GLU A 11 10.34 -1.50 32.96
C GLU A 11 10.12 -1.14 31.49
N ARG A 12 8.90 -1.36 30.99
CA ARG A 12 8.50 -0.94 29.65
C ARG A 12 8.51 0.57 29.45
N LEU A 13 8.30 1.32 30.54
CA LEU A 13 8.26 2.79 30.54
C LEU A 13 9.65 3.42 30.63
N GLU A 14 10.64 2.72 31.16
CA GLU A 14 12.04 3.19 31.22
C GLU A 14 12.78 3.05 29.87
N TYR A 15 12.32 2.15 28.98
CA TYR A 15 12.98 1.81 27.73
C TYR A 15 12.81 2.83 26.57
N PHE A 16 11.80 3.71 26.57
CA PHE A 16 11.50 4.61 25.43
C PHE A 16 11.82 6.10 25.69
N SER A 17 12.54 6.71 24.74
CA SER A 17 13.25 8.00 24.84
C SER A 17 12.44 9.28 24.57
N ASP A 18 11.12 9.28 24.77
CA ASP A 18 10.31 10.52 24.63
C ASP A 18 9.73 10.99 25.98
N TRP A 19 10.63 10.96 26.97
CA TRP A 19 10.40 11.19 28.39
C TRP A 19 9.67 12.49 28.71
N TYR A 20 9.87 13.54 27.92
CA TYR A 20 9.23 14.83 28.16
C TYR A 20 7.74 14.81 27.78
N HIS A 21 7.40 14.24 26.62
CA HIS A 21 6.01 14.17 26.16
C HIS A 21 5.19 13.17 26.98
N ALA A 22 5.78 12.03 27.35
CA ALA A 22 5.14 11.06 28.23
C ALA A 22 4.91 11.64 29.65
N LYS A 23 5.91 12.30 30.26
CA LYS A 23 5.74 12.96 31.56
C LYS A 23 4.74 14.11 31.52
N ARG A 24 4.74 14.91 30.46
CA ARG A 24 3.80 16.04 30.31
C ARG A 24 2.37 15.53 30.16
N ALA A 25 2.15 14.55 29.28
CA ALA A 25 0.84 13.91 29.11
C ALA A 25 0.37 13.23 30.40
N PHE A 26 1.25 12.49 31.08
CA PHE A 26 0.91 11.83 32.35
C PHE A 26 0.63 12.82 33.48
N SER A 27 1.43 13.90 33.59
CA SER A 27 1.18 14.96 34.58
C SER A 27 -0.15 15.67 34.32
N ILE A 28 -0.52 15.90 33.05
CA ILE A 28 -1.80 16.51 32.67
C ILE A 28 -2.95 15.56 33.01
N CYS A 29 -2.80 14.27 32.72
CA CYS A 29 -3.80 13.24 33.06
C CYS A 29 -3.97 13.08 34.58
N LEU A 30 -2.88 13.12 35.36
CA LEU A 30 -2.93 13.09 36.83
C LEU A 30 -3.55 14.38 37.38
N LYS A 31 -3.17 15.55 36.87
CA LYS A 31 -3.79 16.83 37.28
C LYS A 31 -5.28 16.86 36.98
N LEU A 32 -5.70 16.37 35.81
CA LEU A 32 -7.11 16.22 35.46
C LEU A 32 -7.81 15.24 36.39
N LYS A 33 -7.22 14.06 36.65
CA LYS A 33 -7.75 13.05 37.56
C LYS A 33 -7.92 13.58 39.00
N ASP A 34 -6.94 14.33 39.50
CA ASP A 34 -6.97 14.89 40.86
C ASP A 34 -7.92 16.09 40.96
N THR A 35 -8.05 16.88 39.89
CA THR A 35 -9.07 17.95 39.78
C THR A 35 -10.48 17.36 39.74
N LEU A 36 -10.68 16.26 38.99
CA LEU A 36 -11.95 15.54 38.93
C LEU A 36 -12.29 14.84 40.25
N ARG A 37 -11.28 14.32 40.98
CA ARG A 37 -11.46 13.71 42.31
C ARG A 37 -11.75 14.74 43.40
N SER A 38 -11.09 15.89 43.37
CA SER A 38 -11.29 16.97 44.36
C SER A 38 -12.62 17.72 44.17
N GLN A 39 -13.17 17.74 42.95
CA GLN A 39 -14.53 18.23 42.69
C GLN A 39 -15.63 17.22 43.05
N ASN A 40 -15.29 15.96 43.28
CA ASN A 40 -16.20 14.89 43.71
C ASN A 40 -16.15 14.64 45.22
N LYS A 41 -16.49 15.66 46.02
CA LYS A 41 -17.16 15.40 47.31
C LYS A 41 -18.57 14.91 46.97
N SER A 42 -18.79 13.60 47.09
CA SER A 42 -20.05 12.87 47.04
C SER A 42 -21.28 13.66 46.58
N LYS A 43 -21.46 13.79 45.26
CA LYS A 43 -22.78 13.98 44.67
C LYS A 43 -23.10 12.75 43.85
N THR A 44 -24.12 12.01 44.26
CA THR A 44 -24.76 10.98 43.45
C THR A 44 -25.33 11.63 42.20
N TYR A 45 -24.60 11.53 41.08
CA TYR A 45 -25.09 11.99 39.78
C TYR A 45 -26.01 10.91 39.21
N GLU A 46 -27.32 11.11 39.31
CA GLU A 46 -28.28 10.44 38.43
C GLU A 46 -27.99 10.86 36.98
N ASP A 47 -28.08 9.91 36.03
CA ASP A 47 -27.88 10.15 34.60
C ASP A 47 -28.70 11.37 34.14
N ARG A 48 -28.02 12.48 33.80
CA ARG A 48 -28.69 13.71 33.35
C ARG A 48 -28.85 13.70 31.85
N TYR A 49 -30.09 13.72 31.39
CA TYR A 49 -30.43 13.87 29.97
C TYR A 49 -30.06 15.27 29.48
N VAL A 50 -29.41 15.32 28.32
CA VAL A 50 -29.07 16.60 27.67
C VAL A 50 -30.25 17.05 26.81
N LYS A 51 -30.87 18.19 27.16
CA LYS A 51 -31.88 18.82 26.28
C LYS A 51 -31.19 19.34 25.01
N LEU A 52 -31.45 18.70 23.88
CA LEU A 52 -30.87 19.04 22.58
C LEU A 52 -31.92 19.54 21.59
N LYS A 53 -31.51 20.45 20.71
CA LYS A 53 -32.31 20.84 19.54
C LYS A 53 -32.42 19.65 18.58
N GLN A 54 -33.57 19.47 17.94
CA GLN A 54 -33.82 18.38 16.98
C GLN A 54 -32.84 18.38 15.79
N THR A 55 -32.27 19.53 15.45
CA THR A 55 -31.27 19.70 14.38
C THR A 55 -29.86 19.23 14.76
N SER A 56 -29.62 18.92 16.04
CA SER A 56 -28.31 18.46 16.50
C SER A 56 -27.99 17.06 15.96
N SER A 57 -26.74 16.85 15.53
CA SER A 57 -26.21 15.53 15.15
C SER A 57 -26.26 14.50 16.28
N LEU A 58 -26.38 14.98 17.53
CA LEU A 58 -26.48 14.17 18.73
C LEU A 58 -27.93 13.81 19.11
N TYR A 59 -28.93 14.52 18.58
CA TYR A 59 -30.33 14.36 19.02
C TYR A 59 -30.83 12.91 18.88
N LYS A 60 -30.47 12.24 17.77
CA LYS A 60 -30.88 10.86 17.49
C LYS A 60 -30.17 9.81 18.36
N LEU A 61 -29.15 10.19 19.13
CA LEU A 61 -28.34 9.28 19.95
C LEU A 61 -28.84 9.18 21.40
N ASP A 62 -29.94 9.86 21.76
CA ASP A 62 -30.48 9.94 23.13
C ASP A 62 -29.38 10.20 24.18
N PRO A 63 -28.55 11.24 24.03
CA PRO A 63 -27.32 11.36 24.80
C PRO A 63 -27.57 11.74 26.25
N PHE A 64 -26.78 11.15 27.13
CA PHE A 64 -26.78 11.46 28.56
C PHE A 64 -25.34 11.67 29.05
N LEU A 65 -25.21 12.34 30.19
CA LEU A 65 -23.94 12.52 30.89
C LEU A 65 -23.77 11.41 31.93
N ASP A 66 -22.62 10.74 31.92
CA ASP A 66 -22.25 9.79 32.96
C ASP A 66 -21.72 10.48 34.23
N SER A 67 -21.35 9.68 35.23
CA SER A 67 -20.80 10.16 36.51
C SER A 67 -19.51 10.99 36.38
N ASP A 68 -18.79 10.82 35.27
CA ASP A 68 -17.54 11.53 34.97
C ASP A 68 -17.77 12.77 34.10
N GLY A 69 -19.03 13.07 33.76
CA GLY A 69 -19.41 14.20 32.89
C GLY A 69 -19.14 13.94 31.41
N ILE A 70 -18.97 12.69 31.00
CA ILE A 70 -18.73 12.30 29.61
C ILE A 70 -20.07 12.04 28.92
N ILE A 71 -20.21 12.54 27.70
CA ILE A 71 -21.40 12.32 26.88
C ILE A 71 -21.36 10.93 26.27
N ARG A 72 -22.40 10.13 26.56
CA ARG A 72 -22.56 8.77 26.04
C ARG A 72 -23.84 8.59 25.25
N VAL A 73 -23.84 7.57 24.40
CA VAL A 73 -25.03 7.15 23.65
C VAL A 73 -26.03 6.48 24.60
N GLY A 74 -27.26 6.98 24.61
CA GLY A 74 -28.37 6.33 25.30
C GLY A 74 -28.92 5.14 24.51
N GLY A 75 -30.02 4.57 24.99
CA GLY A 75 -30.66 3.46 24.29
C GLY A 75 -31.50 2.57 25.19
N ARG A 76 -31.95 1.46 24.61
CA ARG A 76 -32.91 0.52 25.22
C ARG A 76 -32.26 -0.61 26.01
N ILE A 77 -30.94 -0.79 25.90
CA ILE A 77 -30.20 -1.89 26.55
C ILE A 77 -29.64 -1.54 27.93
N ARG A 78 -30.14 -0.47 28.57
CA ARG A 78 -29.63 0.01 29.89
C ARG A 78 -29.59 -1.08 30.96
N ARG A 79 -30.63 -1.91 31.01
CA ARG A 79 -30.81 -3.01 31.97
C ARG A 79 -30.06 -4.30 31.62
N ALA A 80 -29.38 -4.37 30.48
CA ALA A 80 -28.66 -5.57 30.09
C ALA A 80 -27.38 -5.75 30.92
N GLU A 81 -27.02 -7.00 31.23
CA GLU A 81 -25.80 -7.38 31.95
C GLU A 81 -24.57 -7.40 31.01
N TYR A 82 -24.32 -6.27 30.36
CA TYR A 82 -23.14 -6.04 29.53
C TYR A 82 -22.25 -4.94 30.11
N ASN A 83 -21.00 -4.89 29.67
CA ASN A 83 -20.08 -3.79 30.01
C ASN A 83 -20.70 -2.43 29.63
N SER A 84 -20.68 -1.49 30.58
CA SER A 84 -21.23 -0.14 30.41
C SER A 84 -20.64 0.61 29.21
N ALA A 85 -19.37 0.38 28.89
CA ALA A 85 -18.71 1.00 27.74
C ALA A 85 -19.32 0.57 26.40
N VAL A 86 -19.75 -0.70 26.30
CA VAL A 86 -20.40 -1.24 25.09
C VAL A 86 -21.88 -0.84 25.04
N LYS A 87 -22.55 -0.83 26.19
CA LYS A 87 -23.97 -0.40 26.30
C LYS A 87 -24.14 1.08 25.97
N HIS A 88 -23.21 1.90 26.46
CA HIS A 88 -23.25 3.35 26.41
C HIS A 88 -21.89 3.86 25.91
N PRO A 89 -21.61 3.69 24.60
CA PRO A 89 -20.35 4.12 24.05
C PRO A 89 -20.18 5.63 24.15
N VAL A 90 -18.94 6.06 24.34
CA VAL A 90 -18.55 7.48 24.43
C VAL A 90 -18.75 8.13 23.07
N ILE A 91 -19.44 9.27 23.04
CA ILE A 91 -19.65 10.00 21.78
C ILE A 91 -18.40 10.81 21.46
N ILE A 92 -17.83 10.56 20.28
CA ILE A 92 -16.63 11.23 19.79
C ILE A 92 -16.98 12.08 18.56
N PRO A 93 -16.58 13.36 18.51
CA PRO A 93 -16.80 14.22 17.35
C PRO A 93 -16.08 13.66 16.12
N ARG A 94 -16.65 13.86 14.93
CA ARG A 94 -16.05 13.33 13.70
C ARG A 94 -14.68 13.92 13.38
N ASN A 95 -14.55 15.23 13.55
CA ASN A 95 -13.41 16.02 13.10
C ASN A 95 -12.56 16.40 14.31
N SER A 96 -11.84 15.45 14.88
CA SER A 96 -10.87 15.72 15.94
C SER A 96 -9.63 14.85 15.76
N HIS A 97 -8.49 15.32 16.27
CA HIS A 97 -7.26 14.54 16.24
C HIS A 97 -7.40 13.23 17.02
N VAL A 98 -8.11 13.25 18.15
CA VAL A 98 -8.42 12.06 18.96
C VAL A 98 -9.16 11.01 18.14
N THR A 99 -10.12 11.43 17.30
CA THR A 99 -10.87 10.53 16.41
C THR A 99 -9.95 9.82 15.42
N GLU A 100 -8.98 10.54 14.86
CA GLU A 100 -8.01 9.95 13.94
C GLU A 100 -7.12 8.93 14.64
N LEU A 101 -6.64 9.23 15.86
CA LEU A 101 -5.83 8.30 16.65
C LEU A 101 -6.61 7.04 17.02
N ILE A 102 -7.88 7.18 17.41
CA ILE A 102 -8.77 6.03 17.70
C ILE A 102 -8.95 5.18 16.45
N ILE A 103 -9.26 5.79 15.30
CA ILE A 103 -9.42 5.07 14.04
C ILE A 103 -8.12 4.35 13.66
N ARG A 104 -6.97 5.01 13.78
CA ARG A 104 -5.65 4.43 13.52
C ARG A 104 -5.40 3.19 14.37
N HIS A 105 -5.57 3.31 15.69
CA HIS A 105 -5.33 2.21 16.62
C HIS A 105 -6.20 0.99 16.30
N PHE A 106 -7.51 1.18 16.14
CA PHE A 106 -8.42 0.06 15.84
C PHE A 106 -8.33 -0.43 14.40
N HIS A 107 -7.84 0.40 13.48
CA HIS A 107 -7.53 -0.02 12.13
C HIS A 107 -6.35 -1.00 12.08
N GLU A 108 -5.30 -0.71 12.86
CA GLU A 108 -4.12 -1.56 13.03
C GLU A 108 -4.46 -2.84 13.81
N LYS A 109 -5.24 -2.71 14.89
CA LYS A 109 -5.74 -3.87 15.67
C LYS A 109 -6.61 -4.80 14.83
N ALA A 110 -7.41 -4.25 13.91
CA ALA A 110 -8.19 -5.02 12.96
C ALA A 110 -7.37 -5.51 11.75
N GLU A 111 -6.05 -5.47 11.81
CA GLU A 111 -5.11 -5.97 10.79
C GLU A 111 -5.43 -5.51 9.37
N HIS A 112 -5.83 -4.24 9.23
CA HIS A 112 -6.20 -3.67 7.95
C HIS A 112 -7.34 -4.39 7.21
N GLN A 113 -8.17 -5.21 7.88
CA GLN A 113 -9.27 -6.00 7.29
C GLN A 113 -10.41 -5.18 6.68
N GLY A 114 -10.36 -3.85 6.84
CA GLY A 114 -11.16 -2.89 6.08
C GLY A 114 -12.22 -2.20 6.92
N ARG A 115 -13.09 -1.45 6.25
CA ARG A 115 -14.00 -0.50 6.90
C ARG A 115 -14.92 -1.15 7.94
N GLY A 116 -15.54 -2.28 7.59
CA GLY A 116 -16.48 -2.96 8.49
C GLY A 116 -15.81 -3.43 9.78
N MET A 117 -14.67 -4.11 9.65
CA MET A 117 -13.91 -4.62 10.79
C MET A 117 -13.40 -3.50 11.69
N THR A 118 -12.83 -2.43 11.11
CA THR A 118 -12.39 -1.27 11.89
C THR A 118 -13.54 -0.61 12.66
N ILE A 119 -14.73 -0.45 12.04
CA ILE A 119 -15.91 0.11 12.74
C ILE A 119 -16.37 -0.81 13.88
N ASN A 120 -16.36 -2.12 13.66
CA ASN A 120 -16.75 -3.10 14.66
C ASN A 120 -15.81 -3.05 15.86
N GLU A 121 -14.49 -3.01 15.65
CA GLU A 121 -13.52 -2.85 16.73
C GLU A 121 -13.73 -1.53 17.50
N ILE A 122 -13.93 -0.40 16.81
CA ILE A 122 -14.21 0.89 17.44
C ILE A 122 -15.45 0.79 18.37
N ARG A 123 -16.53 0.14 17.89
CA ARG A 123 -17.77 -0.02 18.67
C ARG A 123 -17.63 -1.01 19.82
N ALA A 124 -16.96 -2.13 19.60
CA ALA A 124 -16.72 -3.16 20.62
C ALA A 124 -15.88 -2.63 21.79
N ASN A 125 -15.04 -1.62 21.54
CA ASN A 125 -14.24 -0.94 22.57
C ASN A 125 -14.91 0.33 23.12
N GLY A 126 -16.21 0.52 22.88
CA GLY A 126 -17.02 1.52 23.55
C GLY A 126 -16.92 2.94 23.00
N PHE A 127 -16.59 3.11 21.72
CA PHE A 127 -16.56 4.41 21.05
C PHE A 127 -17.67 4.56 20.01
N TRP A 128 -18.31 5.73 20.02
CA TRP A 128 -19.30 6.14 19.04
C TRP A 128 -18.87 7.39 18.31
N ILE A 129 -18.18 7.22 17.18
CA ILE A 129 -17.76 8.33 16.32
C ILE A 129 -18.95 8.79 15.48
N ILE A 130 -19.29 10.08 15.56
CA ILE A 130 -20.33 10.67 14.70
C ILE A 130 -19.89 10.55 13.24
N GLY A 131 -20.70 9.91 12.39
CA GLY A 131 -20.30 9.66 11.00
C GLY A 131 -19.10 8.71 10.85
N CYS A 132 -18.95 7.75 11.78
CA CYS A 132 -17.85 6.79 11.85
C CYS A 132 -17.47 6.19 10.49
N SER A 133 -18.45 5.74 9.70
CA SER A 133 -18.19 5.14 8.39
C SER A 133 -17.38 6.05 7.46
N THR A 134 -17.74 7.33 7.38
CA THR A 134 -17.05 8.26 6.49
C THR A 134 -15.68 8.64 7.04
N ALA A 135 -15.53 8.74 8.37
CA ALA A 135 -14.24 9.01 9.01
C ALA A 135 -13.26 7.85 8.78
N VAL A 136 -13.72 6.61 8.96
CA VAL A 136 -12.93 5.40 8.68
C VAL A 136 -12.59 5.31 7.19
N SER A 137 -13.55 5.50 6.28
CA SER A 137 -13.27 5.51 4.83
C SER A 137 -12.19 6.51 4.44
N LYS A 138 -12.25 7.73 5.01
CA LYS A 138 -11.23 8.76 4.78
C LYS A 138 -9.85 8.27 5.24
N TYR A 139 -9.76 7.73 6.45
CA TYR A 139 -8.51 7.20 6.98
C TYR A 139 -7.94 6.02 6.16
N LEU A 140 -8.80 5.09 5.73
CA LEU A 140 -8.40 3.96 4.89
C LEU A 140 -7.82 4.40 3.55
N SER A 141 -8.35 5.49 2.97
CA SER A 141 -7.84 6.05 1.71
C SER A 141 -6.41 6.59 1.82
N THR A 142 -5.98 6.97 3.02
CA THR A 142 -4.61 7.47 3.28
C THR A 142 -3.66 6.38 3.77
N CYS A 143 -4.17 5.25 4.25
CA CYS A 143 -3.34 4.16 4.75
C CYS A 143 -2.58 3.46 3.60
N VAL A 144 -1.24 3.49 3.66
CA VAL A 144 -0.36 2.91 2.63
C VAL A 144 -0.60 1.41 2.46
N ILE A 145 -0.75 0.65 3.56
CA ILE A 145 -0.98 -0.79 3.53
C ILE A 145 -2.31 -1.09 2.82
N CYS A 146 -3.38 -0.37 3.19
CA CYS A 146 -4.68 -0.54 2.54
C CYS A 146 -4.65 -0.16 1.06
N ARG A 147 -3.97 0.93 0.70
CA ARG A 147 -3.82 1.34 -0.70
C ARG A 147 -3.10 0.27 -1.51
N LYS A 148 -2.03 -0.32 -0.98
CA LYS A 148 -1.29 -1.39 -1.67
C LYS A 148 -2.13 -2.66 -1.82
N GLN A 149 -2.83 -3.07 -0.76
CA GLN A 149 -3.62 -4.31 -0.75
C GLN A 149 -4.92 -4.21 -1.57
N ARG A 150 -5.52 -3.03 -1.65
CA ARG A 150 -6.83 -2.79 -2.29
C ARG A 150 -6.75 -1.95 -3.56
N SER A 151 -5.55 -1.67 -4.05
CA SER A 151 -5.39 -0.96 -5.33
C SER A 151 -6.02 -1.80 -6.43
N HIS A 152 -6.74 -1.16 -7.34
CA HIS A 152 -7.12 -1.79 -8.60
C HIS A 152 -5.86 -2.09 -9.41
N THR A 153 -5.86 -3.24 -10.09
CA THR A 153 -4.87 -3.56 -11.12
C THR A 153 -4.91 -2.45 -12.16
N GLN A 154 -3.75 -1.85 -12.44
CA GLN A 154 -3.65 -0.86 -13.50
C GLN A 154 -3.70 -1.57 -14.85
N GLU A 155 -4.45 -1.03 -15.79
CA GLU A 155 -4.46 -1.52 -17.16
C GLU A 155 -3.32 -0.88 -17.94
N GLN A 156 -2.55 -1.69 -18.68
CA GLN A 156 -1.50 -1.18 -19.55
C GLN A 156 -2.14 -0.54 -20.79
N LYS A 157 -2.11 0.80 -20.86
CA LYS A 157 -2.41 1.50 -22.12
C LYS A 157 -1.25 1.26 -23.09
N MET A 158 -1.49 0.48 -24.13
CA MET A 158 -0.51 0.25 -25.19
C MET A 158 -0.22 1.56 -25.92
N ALA A 159 1.06 1.88 -26.12
CA ALA A 159 1.47 3.03 -26.92
C ALA A 159 1.18 2.77 -28.41
N ASP A 160 1.02 3.85 -29.18
CA ASP A 160 0.89 3.76 -30.62
C ASP A 160 2.08 3.01 -31.24
N LEU A 161 1.81 2.27 -32.32
CA LEU A 161 2.86 1.55 -33.01
C LEU A 161 3.86 2.54 -33.62
N PRO A 162 5.17 2.27 -33.53
CA PRO A 162 6.18 3.09 -34.18
C PRO A 162 5.97 3.10 -35.69
N ILE A 163 6.32 4.24 -36.30
CA ILE A 163 6.19 4.48 -37.74
C ILE A 163 6.87 3.40 -38.59
N ASP A 164 8.00 2.86 -38.12
CA ASP A 164 8.74 1.75 -38.73
C ASP A 164 7.89 0.46 -38.94
N ARG A 165 6.79 0.29 -38.20
CA ARG A 165 5.83 -0.82 -38.35
C ARG A 165 4.67 -0.52 -39.31
N LEU A 166 4.49 0.73 -39.70
CA LEU A 166 3.32 1.19 -40.47
C LEU A 166 3.64 1.42 -41.96
N HIS A 167 4.91 1.67 -42.29
CA HIS A 167 5.33 1.92 -43.67
C HIS A 167 5.42 0.63 -44.49
N GLN A 168 4.86 0.67 -45.71
CA GLN A 168 5.07 -0.35 -46.72
C GLN A 168 6.45 -0.17 -47.35
N VAL A 169 7.43 -0.92 -46.86
CA VAL A 169 8.82 -0.93 -47.36
C VAL A 169 9.25 -2.37 -47.67
N PRO A 170 10.32 -2.57 -48.45
CA PRO A 170 10.87 -3.91 -48.68
C PRO A 170 11.16 -4.64 -47.35
N PRO A 171 10.99 -5.98 -47.31
CA PRO A 171 11.26 -6.77 -46.11
C PRO A 171 12.64 -6.49 -45.51
N PHE A 172 12.73 -6.49 -44.17
CA PHE A 172 13.94 -6.26 -43.38
C PHE A 172 14.56 -4.85 -43.44
N THR A 173 13.97 -3.90 -44.19
CA THR A 173 14.37 -2.49 -44.17
C THR A 173 14.37 -1.92 -42.75
N TYR A 174 13.32 -2.23 -41.99
CA TYR A 174 13.21 -1.96 -40.55
C TYR A 174 13.15 -3.29 -39.83
N SER A 175 14.11 -3.55 -38.94
CA SER A 175 14.21 -4.83 -38.25
C SER A 175 14.35 -4.64 -36.75
N GLY A 176 13.71 -5.50 -35.97
CA GLY A 176 14.02 -5.71 -34.56
C GLY A 176 15.02 -6.84 -34.42
N VAL A 177 15.87 -6.79 -33.40
CA VAL A 177 16.80 -7.87 -33.08
C VAL A 177 16.72 -8.24 -31.60
N ASP A 178 16.81 -9.53 -31.34
CA ASP A 178 16.89 -10.09 -29.99
C ASP A 178 17.84 -11.29 -29.96
N LEU A 179 18.46 -11.57 -28.82
CA LEU A 179 19.27 -12.77 -28.62
C LEU A 179 18.58 -13.72 -27.65
N PHE A 180 18.56 -15.00 -27.98
CA PHE A 180 17.92 -16.04 -27.18
C PHE A 180 18.84 -17.24 -26.97
N GLY A 181 18.48 -18.05 -25.96
CA GLY A 181 19.27 -19.17 -25.49
C GLY A 181 19.57 -19.04 -23.98
N PRO A 182 20.63 -19.68 -23.48
CA PRO A 182 21.64 -20.45 -24.23
C PRO A 182 21.17 -21.84 -24.67
N TRP A 183 21.78 -22.31 -25.74
CA TRP A 183 21.70 -23.70 -26.21
C TRP A 183 23.04 -24.38 -25.98
N TYR A 184 23.00 -25.62 -25.52
CA TYR A 184 24.19 -26.47 -25.39
C TYR A 184 24.25 -27.42 -26.57
N ILE A 185 25.31 -27.31 -27.36
CA ILE A 185 25.55 -28.16 -28.53
C ILE A 185 26.80 -29.01 -28.29
N LYS A 186 26.82 -30.22 -28.88
CA LYS A 186 28.02 -31.06 -28.87
C LYS A 186 28.85 -30.79 -30.13
N GLU A 187 30.12 -30.47 -29.94
CA GLU A 187 31.12 -30.38 -30.99
C GLU A 187 32.22 -31.41 -30.68
N GLY A 188 32.09 -32.60 -31.27
CA GLY A 188 32.92 -33.76 -30.93
C GLY A 188 32.74 -34.18 -29.47
N ARG A 189 33.84 -34.14 -28.69
CA ARG A 189 33.84 -34.46 -27.25
C ARG A 189 33.57 -33.26 -26.34
N LYS A 190 33.37 -32.06 -26.91
CA LYS A 190 33.14 -30.82 -26.15
C LYS A 190 31.66 -30.45 -26.20
N GLU A 191 31.16 -29.93 -25.09
CA GLU A 191 29.86 -29.26 -25.02
C GLU A 191 30.08 -27.75 -25.04
N LEU A 192 29.39 -27.06 -25.93
CA LEU A 192 29.59 -25.65 -26.19
C LEU A 192 28.28 -24.88 -26.05
N LYS A 193 28.37 -23.72 -25.40
CA LYS A 193 27.28 -22.77 -25.26
C LYS A 193 27.16 -21.96 -26.55
N ARG A 194 25.95 -21.86 -27.09
CA ARG A 194 25.61 -21.06 -28.28
C ARG A 194 24.34 -20.27 -28.04
N TYR A 195 24.16 -19.21 -28.81
CA TYR A 195 23.00 -18.34 -28.76
C TYR A 195 22.39 -18.20 -30.15
N GLY A 196 21.09 -17.97 -30.20
CA GLY A 196 20.41 -17.58 -31.42
C GLY A 196 20.26 -16.07 -31.47
N VAL A 197 20.39 -15.50 -32.67
CA VAL A 197 20.06 -14.10 -32.95
C VAL A 197 18.81 -14.10 -33.81
N LEU A 198 17.77 -13.44 -33.33
CA LEU A 198 16.47 -13.33 -33.98
C LEU A 198 16.34 -11.95 -34.63
N PHE A 199 16.34 -11.90 -35.95
CA PHE A 199 16.00 -10.70 -36.70
C PHE A 199 14.54 -10.75 -37.13
N THR A 200 13.74 -9.78 -36.71
CA THR A 200 12.32 -9.70 -37.04
C THR A 200 12.04 -8.45 -37.87
N CYS A 201 11.51 -8.62 -39.08
CA CYS A 201 11.06 -7.49 -39.91
C CYS A 201 9.88 -6.78 -39.23
N LEU A 202 9.99 -5.46 -39.08
CA LEU A 202 8.95 -4.63 -38.46
C LEU A 202 7.76 -4.38 -39.41
N SER A 203 7.97 -4.45 -40.72
CA SER A 203 6.91 -4.20 -41.72
C SER A 203 6.06 -5.44 -42.01
N CYS A 204 6.69 -6.60 -42.28
CA CYS A 204 5.96 -7.82 -42.69
C CYS A 204 5.95 -8.94 -41.64
N ARG A 205 6.57 -8.73 -40.46
CA ARG A 205 6.71 -9.74 -39.39
C ARG A 205 7.49 -11.00 -39.76
N GLY A 206 8.20 -10.99 -40.90
CA GLY A 206 9.12 -12.06 -41.27
C GLY A 206 10.26 -12.21 -40.26
N VAL A 207 10.68 -13.45 -40.01
CA VAL A 207 11.72 -13.80 -39.05
C VAL A 207 12.92 -14.40 -39.79
N HIS A 208 14.13 -13.98 -39.42
CA HIS A 208 15.39 -14.57 -39.86
C HIS A 208 16.23 -14.89 -38.62
N THR A 209 16.79 -16.09 -38.57
CA THR A 209 17.58 -16.56 -37.43
C THR A 209 19.03 -16.78 -37.82
N GLU A 210 19.94 -16.34 -36.96
CA GLU A 210 21.38 -16.56 -37.07
C GLU A 210 21.90 -17.21 -35.78
N THR A 211 23.08 -17.81 -35.85
CA THR A 211 23.77 -18.35 -34.66
C THR A 211 24.88 -17.42 -34.19
N ALA A 212 25.00 -17.25 -32.87
CA ALA A 212 26.08 -16.52 -32.22
C ALA A 212 26.86 -17.49 -31.31
N ASN A 213 28.19 -17.38 -31.36
CA ASN A 213 29.07 -18.24 -30.57
C ASN A 213 29.04 -17.88 -29.08
N SER A 214 28.86 -16.59 -28.77
CA SER A 214 28.72 -16.05 -27.41
C SER A 214 27.83 -14.80 -27.39
N LEU A 215 27.49 -14.30 -26.19
CA LEU A 215 26.73 -13.05 -25.98
C LEU A 215 27.61 -11.79 -26.00
N ASP A 216 28.70 -11.81 -26.77
CA ASP A 216 29.58 -10.66 -26.91
C ASP A 216 29.26 -9.87 -28.20
N THR A 217 29.79 -8.66 -28.25
CA THR A 217 29.63 -7.73 -29.38
C THR A 217 30.12 -8.31 -30.69
N SER A 218 31.29 -8.96 -30.70
CA SER A 218 31.90 -9.48 -31.93
C SER A 218 31.11 -10.64 -32.53
N SER A 219 30.58 -11.52 -31.68
CA SER A 219 29.67 -12.59 -32.07
C SER A 219 28.38 -12.03 -32.68
N PHE A 220 27.83 -10.97 -32.09
CA PHE A 220 26.65 -10.31 -32.64
C PHE A 220 26.94 -9.62 -33.99
N ILE A 221 28.04 -8.87 -34.12
CA ILE A 221 28.42 -8.21 -35.39
C ILE A 221 28.58 -9.23 -36.51
N ASN A 222 29.20 -10.39 -36.23
CA ASN A 222 29.33 -11.46 -37.22
C ASN A 222 27.97 -12.04 -37.65
N ALA A 223 27.02 -12.18 -36.73
CA ALA A 223 25.66 -12.58 -37.05
C ALA A 223 24.92 -11.51 -37.89
N LEU A 224 25.06 -10.24 -37.53
CA LEU A 224 24.49 -9.11 -38.26
C LEU A 224 25.03 -9.03 -39.69
N ARG A 225 26.33 -9.26 -39.88
CA ARG A 225 26.95 -9.30 -41.23
C ARG A 225 26.36 -10.41 -42.10
N ARG A 226 26.15 -11.62 -41.56
CA ARG A 226 25.51 -12.72 -42.31
C ARG A 226 24.06 -12.43 -42.65
N PHE A 227 23.33 -11.83 -41.71
CA PHE A 227 21.96 -11.38 -41.94
C PHE A 227 21.89 -10.34 -43.08
N ILE A 228 22.71 -9.29 -43.05
CA ILE A 228 22.75 -8.25 -44.08
C ILE A 228 23.18 -8.82 -45.43
N ALA A 229 24.18 -9.73 -45.46
CA ALA A 229 24.60 -10.38 -46.69
C ALA A 229 23.47 -11.20 -47.36
N THR A 230 22.57 -11.77 -46.56
CA THR A 230 21.46 -12.61 -47.06
C THR A 230 20.19 -11.80 -47.37
N ARG A 231 19.86 -10.81 -46.54
CA ARG A 231 18.59 -10.06 -46.62
C ARG A 231 18.73 -8.68 -47.25
N GLY A 232 19.94 -8.20 -47.44
CA GLY A 232 20.23 -6.86 -47.93
C GLY A 232 20.36 -5.82 -46.80
N PRO A 233 20.50 -4.54 -47.17
CA PRO A 233 20.79 -3.47 -46.23
C PRO A 233 19.59 -3.18 -45.31
N VAL A 234 19.89 -2.96 -44.03
CA VAL A 234 18.91 -2.55 -43.01
C VAL A 234 19.04 -1.05 -42.82
N ARG A 235 17.90 -0.34 -42.86
CA ARG A 235 17.87 1.11 -42.62
C ARG A 235 17.86 1.45 -41.12
N HIS A 236 17.14 0.67 -40.33
CA HIS A 236 17.09 0.86 -38.88
C HIS A 236 16.93 -0.49 -38.19
N LEU A 237 17.78 -0.72 -37.19
CA LEU A 237 17.78 -1.92 -36.37
C LEU A 237 17.40 -1.54 -34.93
N ARG A 238 16.34 -2.13 -34.39
CA ARG A 238 15.87 -1.90 -33.02
C ARG A 238 16.25 -3.07 -32.12
N SER A 239 16.92 -2.81 -31.02
CA SER A 239 17.25 -3.80 -29.98
C SER A 239 16.82 -3.30 -28.60
N ASP A 240 16.98 -4.15 -27.59
CA ASP A 240 17.06 -3.69 -26.21
C ASP A 240 18.45 -3.07 -25.92
N ARG A 241 18.72 -2.76 -24.65
CA ARG A 241 20.01 -2.23 -24.18
C ARG A 241 21.00 -3.33 -23.75
N GLY A 242 20.94 -4.50 -24.39
CA GLY A 242 21.93 -5.56 -24.20
C GLY A 242 23.35 -5.05 -24.48
N SER A 243 24.32 -5.48 -23.66
CA SER A 243 25.71 -5.00 -23.74
C SER A 243 26.38 -5.29 -25.08
N ASN A 244 26.02 -6.41 -25.71
CA ASN A 244 26.42 -6.81 -27.06
C ASN A 244 25.89 -5.86 -28.14
N PHE A 245 24.66 -5.35 -27.99
CA PHE A 245 24.07 -4.40 -28.94
C PHE A 245 24.63 -3.00 -28.77
N VAL A 246 24.74 -2.51 -27.53
CA VAL A 246 25.34 -1.21 -27.22
C VAL A 246 26.82 -1.19 -27.61
N GLY A 247 27.52 -2.32 -27.45
CA GLY A 247 28.88 -2.47 -27.95
C GLY A 247 28.95 -2.36 -29.48
N ALA A 248 28.04 -3.03 -30.19
CA ALA A 248 28.05 -3.02 -31.65
C ALA A 248 27.67 -1.66 -32.24
N GLU A 249 26.75 -0.92 -31.60
CA GLU A 249 26.45 0.47 -31.97
C GLU A 249 27.68 1.38 -31.89
N ARG A 250 28.61 1.12 -30.97
CA ARG A 250 29.84 1.91 -30.84
C ARG A 250 30.92 1.50 -31.84
N GLU A 251 30.88 0.26 -32.30
CA GLU A 251 31.88 -0.28 -33.25
C GLU A 251 31.51 -0.03 -34.72
N LEU A 252 30.23 0.21 -35.03
CA LEU A 252 29.67 0.42 -36.37
C LEU A 252 29.37 1.90 -36.65
#